data_AF-A0AAW0ECX6-F1
#
_entry.id   AF-A0AAW0ECX6-F1
#
_cell.length_a   1.000
_cell.length_b   1.000
_cell.length_c   1.000
_cell.angle_alpha   90.00
_cell.angle_beta   90.00
_cell.angle_gamma   90.00
#
_symmetry.space_group_name_H-M   'P 1'
#
loop_
_entity.id
_entity.type
_entity.pdbx_description
1 polymer ?
#
loop_
_entity_poly.entity_id
_entity_poly.type
_entity_poly.pdbx_seq_one_letter_code
_entity_poly.pdbx_strand_id
1 'polypeptide(L)'
;MPTVIRTRHFVNPVTGAKINLHVVGSDKEDRGVPDICRTCGKTAKELAAQKSPEKLMCCTRCKSNGNARILYCSKACQIADYKYGRPPNQPPHKRTCGKTHVEPAETDESLLPVSRPFDLEEITVYSKTPTTALQAQIEFLSNNNLAHYGFRRPENGKYVAHSIQGKGGELFLQMRAEAIGRHDMASIAFMEKLLAMSLHPTDCYKPGDYVPQLELEYDVDLDECHQALQASDRHQDLFREWAEWAAPRQRLGVRFGLPWYYFNPGGKFLHPIKYGRILDNES
;
A
#
# COMPACT_ATOMS: atom_id res chain seq x y z
N MET A 1 6.43 -32.15 32.22
CA MET A 1 7.49 -31.65 31.32
C MET A 1 8.05 -30.37 31.94
N PRO A 2 9.35 -30.24 32.19
CA PRO A 2 9.90 -29.06 32.88
C PRO A 2 9.92 -27.84 31.96
N THR A 3 9.35 -26.73 32.44
CA THR A 3 9.37 -25.42 31.76
C THR A 3 10.80 -24.88 31.74
N VAL A 4 11.34 -24.62 30.55
CA VAL A 4 12.69 -24.04 30.41
C VAL A 4 12.58 -22.52 30.47
N ILE A 5 13.00 -21.92 31.58
CA ILE A 5 13.09 -20.47 31.74
C ILE A 5 14.43 -20.01 31.19
N ARG A 6 14.42 -19.16 30.15
CA ARG A 6 15.63 -18.51 29.63
C ARG A 6 15.61 -17.04 30.05
N THR A 7 16.59 -16.65 30.85
CA THR A 7 16.82 -15.26 31.22
C THR A 7 17.71 -14.60 30.18
N ARG A 8 17.26 -13.48 29.60
CA ARG A 8 18.11 -12.62 28.77
C ARG A 8 18.37 -11.32 29.51
N HIS A 9 19.64 -10.92 29.50
CA HIS A 9 20.08 -9.65 30.07
C HIS A 9 20.06 -8.58 28.98
N PHE A 10 19.29 -7.53 29.20
CA PHE A 10 19.31 -6.34 28.36
C PHE A 10 19.80 -5.16 29.20
N VAL A 11 20.62 -4.31 28.59
CA VAL A 11 21.01 -3.02 29.17
C VAL A 11 20.20 -1.96 28.44
N ASN A 12 19.41 -1.19 29.17
CA ASN A 12 18.68 -0.07 28.60
C ASN A 12 19.68 0.98 28.09
N PRO A 13 19.67 1.35 26.80
CA PRO A 13 20.68 2.23 26.21
C PRO A 13 20.58 3.68 26.69
N VAL A 14 19.45 4.09 27.27
CA VAL A 14 19.23 5.47 27.76
C VAL A 14 19.61 5.60 29.23
N THR A 15 19.34 4.58 30.04
CA THR A 15 19.53 4.66 31.51
C THR A 15 20.67 3.80 32.04
N GLY A 16 21.25 2.92 31.23
CA GLY A 16 22.27 1.95 31.66
C GLY A 16 21.76 0.86 32.60
N ALA A 17 20.46 0.84 32.91
CA ALA A 17 19.89 -0.12 33.83
C ALA A 17 19.84 -1.53 33.20
N LYS A 18 20.28 -2.54 33.97
CA LYS A 18 20.16 -3.96 33.59
C LYS A 18 18.74 -4.45 33.86
N ILE A 19 18.03 -4.82 32.81
CA ILE A 19 16.69 -5.41 32.89
C ILE A 19 16.81 -6.91 32.64
N ASN A 20 16.35 -7.70 33.61
CA ASN A 20 16.26 -9.15 33.49
C ASN A 20 14.87 -9.51 32.98
N LEU A 21 14.77 -9.87 31.70
CA LEU A 21 13.52 -10.34 31.12
C LEU A 21 13.47 -11.87 31.22
N HIS A 22 12.56 -12.38 32.04
CA HIS A 22 12.27 -13.81 32.11
C HIS A 22 11.29 -14.15 31.00
N VAL A 23 11.80 -14.77 29.92
CA VAL A 23 10.95 -15.26 28.84
C VAL A 23 10.55 -16.70 29.17
N VAL A 24 9.30 -16.88 29.55
CA VAL A 24 8.67 -18.20 29.68
C VAL A 24 8.25 -18.64 28.28
N GLY A 25 9.06 -19.47 27.64
CA GLY A 25 8.74 -20.02 26.32
C GLY A 25 7.77 -21.18 26.45
N SER A 26 6.55 -21.04 25.91
CA SER A 26 5.70 -22.19 25.58
C SER A 26 6.25 -22.90 24.34
N ASP A 27 6.06 -24.21 24.29
CA ASP A 27 6.48 -25.07 23.18
C ASP A 27 5.99 -24.54 21.83
N LYS A 28 6.93 -24.46 20.88
CA LYS A 28 6.78 -24.17 19.44
C LYS A 28 5.33 -24.05 18.94
N GLU A 29 4.75 -22.86 19.07
CA GLU A 29 3.71 -22.45 18.13
C GLU A 29 4.42 -22.17 16.81
N ASP A 30 4.30 -23.13 15.87
CA ASP A 30 4.51 -22.84 14.46
C ASP A 30 3.73 -21.56 14.17
N ARG A 31 4.44 -20.50 13.76
CA ARG A 31 3.83 -19.28 13.20
C ARG A 31 3.25 -19.59 11.81
N GLY A 32 2.53 -20.70 11.70
CA GLY A 32 1.92 -21.22 10.51
C GLY A 32 0.83 -20.27 10.08
N VAL A 33 0.96 -19.76 8.87
CA VAL A 33 -0.13 -19.04 8.18
C VAL A 33 -1.39 -19.89 8.32
N PRO A 34 -2.50 -19.34 8.84
CA PRO A 34 -3.69 -20.13 9.11
C PRO A 34 -4.20 -20.80 7.84
N ASP A 35 -4.61 -22.06 7.95
CA ASP A 35 -5.22 -22.82 6.86
C ASP A 35 -6.58 -22.20 6.52
N ILE A 36 -6.59 -21.36 5.48
CA ILE A 36 -7.78 -20.64 4.98
C ILE A 36 -8.07 -20.98 3.53
N CYS A 37 -9.35 -21.02 3.18
CA CYS A 37 -9.79 -21.11 1.79
C CYS A 37 -9.38 -19.84 1.05
N ARG A 38 -8.56 -19.98 0.01
CA ARG A 38 -8.06 -18.86 -0.80
C ARG A 38 -9.19 -18.00 -1.41
N THR A 39 -10.29 -18.64 -1.81
CA THR A 39 -11.38 -17.98 -2.54
C THR A 39 -12.34 -17.22 -1.63
N CYS A 40 -12.73 -17.81 -0.49
CA CYS A 40 -13.81 -17.29 0.36
C CYS A 40 -13.35 -16.91 1.77
N GLY A 41 -12.08 -17.09 2.11
CA GLY A 41 -11.49 -16.72 3.40
C GLY A 41 -11.83 -17.64 4.57
N LYS A 42 -12.75 -18.61 4.39
CA LYS A 42 -13.15 -19.52 5.46
C LYS A 42 -11.96 -20.32 6.00
N THR A 43 -11.80 -20.32 7.32
CA THR A 43 -10.77 -21.05 8.06
C THR A 43 -11.15 -22.53 8.22
N ALA A 44 -10.15 -23.40 8.45
CA ALA A 44 -10.42 -24.79 8.83
C ALA A 44 -11.32 -24.91 10.08
N LYS A 45 -11.21 -23.98 11.04
CA LYS A 45 -12.03 -23.95 12.26
C LYS A 45 -13.51 -23.68 11.95
N GLU A 46 -13.79 -22.72 11.06
CA GLU A 46 -15.16 -22.41 10.63
C GLU A 46 -15.81 -23.53 9.82
N LEU A 47 -15.02 -24.31 9.08
CA LEU A 47 -15.51 -25.50 8.37
C LEU A 47 -15.78 -26.66 9.33
N ALA A 48 -14.93 -26.85 10.35
CA ALA A 48 -15.13 -27.88 11.37
C ALA A 48 -16.39 -27.64 12.22
N ALA A 49 -16.82 -26.39 12.38
CA ALA A 49 -18.04 -26.03 13.10
C ALA A 49 -19.34 -26.31 12.31
N GLN A 50 -19.25 -26.65 11.01
CA GLN A 50 -20.44 -26.99 10.21
C GLN A 50 -20.87 -28.43 10.47
N LYS A 51 -22.17 -28.72 10.27
CA LYS A 51 -22.78 -30.06 10.49
C LYS A 51 -22.04 -31.20 9.77
N SER A 52 -21.35 -30.90 8.68
CA SER A 52 -20.44 -31.80 7.97
C SER A 52 -19.03 -31.17 7.94
N PRO A 53 -18.07 -31.68 8.74
CA PRO A 53 -16.72 -31.11 8.80
C PRO A 53 -15.96 -31.42 7.50
N GLU A 54 -16.08 -30.52 6.52
CA GLU A 54 -15.29 -30.60 5.29
C GLU A 54 -13.86 -30.11 5.57
N LYS A 55 -12.88 -30.95 5.26
CA LYS A 55 -11.47 -30.55 5.31
C LYS A 55 -11.14 -29.68 4.11
N LEU A 56 -10.29 -28.67 4.32
CA LEU A 56 -9.71 -27.91 3.22
C LEU A 56 -8.96 -28.83 2.26
N MET A 57 -9.20 -28.64 0.96
CA MET A 57 -8.59 -29.40 -0.12
C MET A 57 -7.50 -28.57 -0.79
N CYS A 58 -6.32 -29.16 -0.98
CA CYS A 58 -5.27 -28.55 -1.78
C CYS A 58 -5.48 -28.84 -3.28
N CYS A 59 -5.08 -27.90 -4.15
CA CYS A 59 -4.98 -28.17 -5.57
C CYS A 59 -3.98 -29.30 -5.84
N THR A 60 -4.38 -30.34 -6.60
CA THR A 60 -3.55 -31.53 -6.86
C THR A 60 -2.19 -31.17 -7.48
N ARG A 61 -2.17 -30.23 -8.43
CA ARG A 61 -0.93 -29.74 -9.08
C ARG A 61 -0.03 -28.91 -8.17
N CYS A 62 -0.60 -28.25 -7.16
CA CYS A 62 0.20 -27.45 -6.23
C CYS A 62 0.70 -28.31 -5.08
N LYS A 63 -0.07 -29.33 -4.68
CA LYS A 63 0.35 -30.37 -3.75
C LYS A 63 1.58 -31.11 -4.26
N SER A 64 1.65 -31.45 -5.55
CA SER A 64 2.81 -32.14 -6.14
C SER A 64 4.08 -31.29 -6.19
N ASN A 65 3.96 -29.97 -6.19
CA ASN A 65 5.07 -29.04 -6.43
C ASN A 65 5.55 -28.34 -5.14
N GLY A 66 5.23 -28.90 -3.97
CA GLY A 66 5.58 -28.35 -2.66
C GLY A 66 4.76 -27.13 -2.23
N ASN A 67 3.89 -26.59 -3.09
CA ASN A 67 3.03 -25.45 -2.76
C ASN A 67 1.70 -25.91 -2.14
N ALA A 68 1.78 -26.56 -0.97
CA ALA A 68 0.64 -27.09 -0.24
C ALA A 68 -0.23 -25.99 0.44
N ARG A 69 0.18 -24.72 0.34
CA ARG A 69 -0.47 -23.57 1.00
C ARG A 69 -1.73 -23.07 0.29
N ILE A 70 -2.02 -23.57 -0.91
CA ILE A 70 -3.20 -23.16 -1.69
C ILE A 70 -4.35 -24.13 -1.39
N LEU A 71 -5.20 -23.70 -0.45
CA LEU A 71 -6.30 -24.48 0.10
C LEU A 71 -7.68 -23.95 -0.35
N TYR A 72 -8.64 -24.86 -0.50
CA TYR A 72 -10.01 -24.57 -0.91
C TYR A 72 -11.02 -25.34 -0.08
N CYS A 73 -12.13 -24.71 0.32
CA CYS A 73 -13.21 -25.41 1.02
C CYS A 73 -14.09 -26.24 0.09
N SER A 74 -14.10 -25.97 -1.22
CA SER A 74 -14.92 -26.71 -2.18
C SER A 74 -14.34 -26.67 -3.59
N LYS A 75 -14.79 -27.60 -4.45
CA LYS A 75 -14.40 -27.60 -5.87
C LYS A 75 -14.85 -26.33 -6.60
N ALA A 76 -16.01 -25.79 -6.22
CA ALA A 76 -16.51 -24.53 -6.76
C ALA A 76 -15.57 -23.35 -6.43
N CYS A 77 -15.07 -23.27 -5.18
CA CYS A 77 -14.08 -22.26 -4.79
C CYS A 77 -12.79 -22.38 -5.60
N GLN A 78 -12.29 -23.61 -5.80
CA GLN A 78 -11.11 -23.86 -6.63
C GLN A 78 -11.31 -23.39 -8.07
N ILE A 79 -12.46 -23.70 -8.70
CA ILE A 79 -12.75 -23.30 -10.08
C ILE A 79 -12.87 -21.77 -10.21
N ALA A 80 -13.53 -21.12 -9.25
CA ALA A 80 -13.70 -19.67 -9.26
C ALA A 80 -12.36 -18.92 -9.17
N ASP A 81 -11.49 -19.34 -8.25
CA ASP A 81 -10.15 -18.76 -8.12
C ASP A 81 -9.26 -19.07 -9.33
N TYR A 82 -9.36 -20.29 -9.90
CA TYR A 82 -8.64 -20.66 -11.12
C TYR A 82 -8.98 -19.78 -12.32
N LYS A 83 -10.27 -19.46 -12.51
CA LYS A 83 -10.74 -18.65 -13.64
C LYS A 83 -10.53 -17.16 -13.42
N TYR A 84 -10.92 -16.65 -12.25
CA TYR A 84 -11.11 -15.22 -12.02
C TYR A 84 -10.10 -14.58 -11.06
N GLY A 85 -9.45 -15.36 -10.20
CA GLY A 85 -8.68 -14.81 -9.08
C GLY A 85 -9.62 -14.24 -8.04
N ARG A 86 -9.72 -14.91 -6.89
CA ARG A 86 -10.52 -14.41 -5.77
C ARG A 86 -9.70 -14.49 -4.49
N PRO A 87 -9.66 -13.43 -3.67
CA PRO A 87 -10.35 -12.13 -3.80
C PRO A 87 -9.90 -11.30 -5.04
N PRO A 88 -10.65 -10.25 -5.47
CA PRO A 88 -10.39 -9.52 -6.72
C PRO A 88 -8.97 -8.91 -6.83
N ASN A 89 -8.30 -8.73 -5.71
CA ASN A 89 -6.92 -8.22 -5.64
C ASN A 89 -5.86 -9.32 -5.75
N GLN A 90 -6.24 -10.59 -5.96
CA GLN A 90 -5.31 -11.69 -6.18
C GLN A 90 -5.34 -12.17 -7.63
N PRO A 91 -4.17 -12.45 -8.24
CA PRO A 91 -4.12 -13.00 -9.58
C PRO A 91 -4.75 -14.40 -9.63
N PRO A 92 -5.44 -14.75 -10.73
CA PRO A 92 -6.04 -16.07 -10.92
C PRO A 92 -5.05 -17.21 -10.64
N HIS A 93 -5.51 -18.24 -9.92
CA HIS A 93 -4.65 -19.35 -9.54
C HIS A 93 -3.96 -20.03 -10.74
N LYS A 94 -4.58 -20.05 -11.92
CA LYS A 94 -3.96 -20.57 -13.15
C LYS A 94 -2.59 -19.95 -13.49
N ARG A 95 -2.29 -18.73 -13.02
CA ARG A 95 -1.00 -18.05 -13.23
C ARG A 95 0.13 -18.62 -12.36
N THR A 96 -0.21 -19.26 -11.25
CA THR A 96 0.73 -19.80 -10.23
C THR A 96 0.68 -21.32 -10.12
N CYS A 97 -0.42 -21.94 -10.54
CA CYS A 97 -0.63 -23.38 -10.48
C CYS A 97 0.42 -24.16 -11.28
N GLY A 98 1.10 -25.11 -10.62
CA GLY A 98 2.09 -25.97 -11.26
C GLY A 98 3.47 -25.33 -11.47
N LYS A 99 3.69 -24.10 -11.00
CA LYS A 99 5.04 -23.54 -10.92
C LYS A 99 5.67 -24.00 -9.61
N THR A 100 6.84 -24.62 -9.69
CA THR A 100 7.64 -24.92 -8.50
C THR A 100 7.91 -23.59 -7.82
N HIS A 101 7.44 -23.44 -6.58
CA HIS A 101 7.97 -22.38 -5.75
C HIS A 101 9.43 -22.76 -5.56
N VAL A 102 10.32 -22.13 -6.32
CA VAL A 102 11.69 -22.03 -5.87
C VAL A 102 11.52 -21.29 -4.55
N GLU A 103 11.58 -22.03 -3.42
CA GLU A 103 11.93 -21.40 -2.16
C GLU A 103 13.08 -20.50 -2.51
N PRO A 104 12.97 -19.17 -2.30
CA PRO A 104 14.04 -18.26 -2.68
C PRO A 104 15.29 -18.88 -2.07
N ALA A 105 16.15 -19.45 -2.93
CA ALA A 105 17.47 -19.89 -2.52
C ALA A 105 17.98 -18.71 -1.72
N GLU A 106 18.45 -18.93 -0.49
CA GLU A 106 19.00 -17.88 0.38
C GLU A 106 19.86 -17.00 -0.51
N THR A 107 19.24 -15.93 -1.01
CA THR A 107 19.83 -15.10 -2.03
C THR A 107 20.76 -14.32 -1.19
N ASP A 108 22.04 -14.66 -1.28
CA ASP A 108 23.14 -13.86 -0.79
C ASP A 108 22.75 -12.39 -0.98
N GLU A 109 22.34 -11.74 0.12
CA GLU A 109 21.75 -10.40 0.13
C GLU A 109 22.72 -9.36 -0.45
N SER A 110 23.95 -9.79 -0.72
CA SER A 110 25.02 -9.13 -1.46
C SER A 110 24.70 -8.79 -2.93
N LEU A 111 23.81 -9.53 -3.62
CA LEU A 111 23.64 -9.40 -5.09
C LEU A 111 22.25 -8.99 -5.58
N LEU A 112 21.28 -8.78 -4.70
CA LEU A 112 20.14 -7.96 -5.09
C LEU A 112 20.65 -6.53 -5.25
N PRO A 113 20.31 -5.79 -6.33
CA PRO A 113 20.47 -4.35 -6.29
C PRO A 113 19.67 -3.91 -5.09
N VAL A 114 20.38 -3.54 -4.02
CA VAL A 114 19.79 -2.94 -2.84
C VAL A 114 18.99 -1.78 -3.40
N SER A 115 17.66 -1.94 -3.50
CA SER A 115 16.75 -0.82 -3.49
C SER A 115 17.09 -0.18 -2.17
N ARG A 116 18.03 0.78 -2.22
CA ARG A 116 18.59 1.40 -1.02
C ARG A 116 17.38 1.72 -0.17
N PRO A 117 17.27 1.18 1.07
CA PRO A 117 16.36 1.78 2.01
C PRO A 117 16.69 3.25 1.92
N PHE A 118 15.72 4.04 1.44
CA PHE A 118 15.93 5.46 1.19
C PHE A 118 16.60 6.00 2.44
N ASP A 119 17.87 6.41 2.34
CA ASP A 119 18.70 6.72 3.49
C ASP A 119 18.04 7.90 4.18
N LEU A 120 17.24 7.60 5.21
CA LEU A 120 16.49 8.58 5.99
C LEU A 120 17.45 9.56 6.68
N GLU A 121 18.73 9.19 6.80
CA GLU A 121 19.80 10.03 7.31
C GLU A 121 20.25 11.14 6.35
N GLU A 122 19.97 11.02 5.04
CA GLU A 122 20.24 12.06 4.05
C GLU A 122 18.99 12.88 3.67
N ILE A 123 17.93 12.78 4.48
CA ILE A 123 16.88 13.80 4.49
C ILE A 123 17.47 15.01 5.20
N THR A 124 18.04 15.91 4.40
CA THR A 124 18.45 17.25 4.80
C THR A 124 17.45 17.82 5.78
N VAL A 125 17.97 18.18 6.96
CA VAL A 125 17.26 18.78 8.10
C VAL A 125 16.13 19.67 7.61
N TYR A 126 14.90 19.19 7.81
CA TYR A 126 13.67 19.92 7.58
C TYR A 126 13.81 21.28 8.28
N SER A 127 13.81 22.39 7.54
CA SER A 127 13.95 23.73 8.16
C SER A 127 12.70 24.13 8.95
N LYS A 128 11.58 23.44 8.72
CA LYS A 128 10.33 23.55 9.46
C LYS A 128 10.06 22.26 10.23
N THR A 129 9.61 22.38 11.47
CA THR A 129 9.06 21.24 12.21
C THR A 129 7.86 20.67 11.44
N PRO A 130 7.77 19.34 11.21
CA PRO A 130 6.59 18.73 10.60
C PRO A 130 5.31 19.12 11.35
N THR A 131 4.20 19.27 10.64
CA THR A 131 2.90 19.47 11.29
C THR A 131 2.54 18.25 12.13
N THR A 132 1.64 18.42 13.10
CA THR A 132 1.12 17.31 13.91
C THR A 132 0.41 16.26 13.05
N ALA A 133 -0.25 16.68 11.95
CA ALA A 133 -0.90 15.79 11.01
C ALA A 133 0.12 14.96 10.20
N LEU A 134 1.17 15.60 9.69
CA LEU A 134 2.24 14.90 8.96
C LEU A 134 3.03 13.96 9.87
N GLN A 135 3.27 14.35 11.12
CA GLN A 135 3.93 13.49 12.09
C GLN A 135 3.09 12.23 12.38
N ALA A 136 1.78 12.36 12.56
CA ALA A 136 0.87 11.21 12.72
C ALA A 136 0.88 10.29 11.49
N GLN A 137 0.92 10.87 10.28
CA GLN A 137 1.04 10.12 9.03
C GLN A 137 2.37 9.34 8.93
N ILE A 138 3.49 9.96 9.32
CA ILE A 138 4.81 9.31 9.37
C ILE A 138 4.80 8.15 10.37
N GLU A 139 4.26 8.35 11.56
CA GLU A 139 4.16 7.31 12.59
C GLU A 139 3.29 6.13 12.11
N PHE A 140 2.13 6.42 11.49
CA PHE A 140 1.27 5.40 10.91
C PHE A 140 2.01 4.55 9.87
N LEU A 141 2.74 5.19 8.95
CA LEU A 141 3.46 4.51 7.88
C LEU A 141 4.69 3.73 8.39
N SER A 142 5.32 4.17 9.48
CA SER A 142 6.39 3.40 10.14
C SER A 142 5.92 2.03 10.62
N ASN A 143 4.64 1.93 11.00
CA ASN A 143 3.98 0.69 11.41
C ASN A 143 3.36 -0.10 10.24
N ASN A 144 3.37 0.47 9.03
CA ASN A 144 2.74 -0.10 7.82
C ASN A 144 3.69 0.01 6.63
N ASN A 145 4.81 -0.71 6.67
CA ASN A 145 5.92 -0.60 5.71
C ASN A 145 5.56 -0.90 4.23
N LEU A 146 4.43 -1.55 3.95
CA LEU A 146 3.96 -1.80 2.59
C LEU A 146 3.14 -0.63 2.03
N ALA A 147 2.66 0.27 2.89
CA ALA A 147 1.83 1.40 2.51
C ALA A 147 2.69 2.58 2.03
N HIS A 148 2.20 3.26 1.00
CA HIS A 148 2.81 4.48 0.48
C HIS A 148 2.17 5.72 1.12
N TYR A 149 0.88 5.64 1.46
CA TYR A 149 0.11 6.74 2.05
C TYR A 149 -0.93 6.19 3.03
N GLY A 150 -1.28 6.97 4.04
CA GLY A 150 -2.37 6.66 4.97
C GLY A 150 -3.54 7.61 4.74
N PHE A 151 -4.72 7.13 4.37
CA PHE A 151 -5.90 8.00 4.31
C PHE A 151 -6.54 8.09 5.69
N ARG A 152 -6.77 9.30 6.19
CA ARG A 152 -7.44 9.53 7.46
C ARG A 152 -8.95 9.48 7.25
N ARG A 153 -9.64 8.58 7.92
CA ARG A 153 -11.11 8.49 7.87
C ARG A 153 -11.74 9.70 8.57
N PRO A 154 -12.66 10.43 7.92
CA PRO A 154 -13.32 11.55 8.55
C PRO A 154 -14.21 11.13 9.74
N GLU A 155 -14.75 9.90 9.73
CA GLU A 155 -15.72 9.46 10.75
C GLU A 155 -15.07 9.14 12.09
N ASN A 156 -13.84 8.64 12.10
CA ASN A 156 -13.18 8.16 13.31
C ASN A 156 -11.72 8.59 13.47
N GLY A 157 -11.19 9.37 12.52
CA GLY A 157 -9.82 9.86 12.53
C GLY A 157 -8.73 8.80 12.36
N LYS A 158 -9.09 7.53 12.14
CA LYS A 158 -8.13 6.43 11.96
C LYS A 158 -7.60 6.40 10.53
N TYR A 159 -6.34 6.01 10.40
CA TYR A 159 -5.70 5.84 9.10
C TYR A 159 -6.01 4.50 8.45
N VAL A 160 -6.09 4.51 7.11
CA VAL A 160 -6.20 3.32 6.26
C VAL A 160 -4.98 3.30 5.34
N ALA A 161 -4.27 2.19 5.35
CA ALA A 161 -3.10 1.98 4.50
C ALA A 161 -3.51 1.96 3.02
N HIS A 162 -2.81 2.76 2.20
CA HIS A 162 -2.94 2.78 0.76
C HIS A 162 -1.59 2.51 0.09
N SER A 163 -1.61 1.70 -0.95
CA SER A 163 -0.42 1.31 -1.69
C SER A 163 -0.57 1.61 -3.17
N ILE A 164 0.35 2.41 -3.71
CA ILE A 164 0.40 2.73 -5.12
C ILE A 164 1.28 1.69 -5.82
N GLN A 165 0.77 1.09 -6.89
CA GLN A 165 1.43 -0.04 -7.54
C GLN A 165 2.47 0.40 -8.57
N GLY A 166 3.55 -0.37 -8.69
CA GLY A 166 4.58 -0.21 -9.72
C GLY A 166 5.32 1.12 -9.66
N LYS A 167 5.70 1.66 -10.84
CA LYS A 167 6.48 2.90 -10.96
C LYS A 167 5.81 4.12 -10.31
N GLY A 168 4.48 4.12 -10.20
CA GLY A 168 3.75 5.18 -9.49
C GLY A 168 4.07 5.22 -8.00
N GLY A 169 4.30 4.06 -7.36
CA GLY A 169 4.66 4.00 -5.94
C GLY A 169 6.06 4.53 -5.67
N GLU A 170 7.03 4.15 -6.52
CA GLU A 170 8.40 4.65 -6.45
C GLU A 170 8.45 6.18 -6.60
N LEU A 171 7.78 6.72 -7.62
CA LEU A 171 7.68 8.17 -7.81
C LEU A 171 6.96 8.85 -6.65
N PHE A 172 5.91 8.25 -6.10
CA PHE A 172 5.22 8.82 -4.94
C PHE A 172 6.15 8.96 -3.74
N LEU A 173 6.94 7.93 -3.43
CA LEU A 173 7.90 7.99 -2.32
C LEU A 173 8.99 9.03 -2.56
N GLN A 174 9.47 9.15 -3.81
CA GLN A 174 10.43 10.19 -4.17
C GLN A 174 9.85 11.59 -3.96
N MET A 175 8.66 11.89 -4.51
CA MET A 175 8.00 13.18 -4.34
C MET A 175 7.70 13.46 -2.87
N ARG A 176 7.30 12.44 -2.10
CA ARG A 176 7.09 12.58 -0.67
C ARG A 176 8.37 12.96 0.08
N ALA A 177 9.50 12.35 -0.27
CA ALA A 177 10.78 12.70 0.33
C ALA A 177 11.19 14.14 0.00
N GLU A 178 10.92 14.63 -1.22
CA GLU A 178 11.18 16.02 -1.61
C GLU A 178 10.23 17.01 -0.91
N ALA A 179 8.94 16.68 -0.84
CA ALA A 179 7.93 17.45 -0.10
C ALA A 179 8.25 17.56 1.39
N ILE A 180 8.74 16.47 2.00
CA ILE A 180 9.20 16.45 3.39
C ILE A 180 10.51 17.25 3.49
N GLY A 181 11.60 16.79 2.88
CA GLY A 181 12.93 17.38 3.10
C GLY A 181 13.05 18.86 2.71
N ARG A 182 12.27 19.33 1.72
CA ARG A 182 12.43 20.68 1.14
C ARG A 182 11.15 21.51 1.14
N HIS A 183 10.03 20.96 1.62
CA HIS A 183 8.73 21.62 1.50
C HIS A 183 8.42 22.01 0.04
N ASP A 184 8.75 21.10 -0.89
CA ASP A 184 8.57 21.33 -2.32
C ASP A 184 7.08 21.24 -2.72
N MET A 185 6.49 22.41 -2.98
CA MET A 185 5.09 22.58 -3.36
C MET A 185 4.73 21.81 -4.64
N ALA A 186 5.66 21.74 -5.61
CA ALA A 186 5.43 21.00 -6.85
C ALA A 186 5.34 19.48 -6.59
N SER A 187 6.21 18.94 -5.73
CA SER A 187 6.12 17.54 -5.27
C SER A 187 4.82 17.24 -4.54
N ILE A 188 4.30 18.16 -3.70
CA ILE A 188 3.01 17.98 -3.00
C ILE A 188 1.86 17.86 -4.00
N ALA A 189 1.81 18.76 -4.98
CA ALA A 189 0.83 18.69 -6.08
C ALA A 189 0.99 17.43 -6.94
N PHE A 190 2.23 16.96 -7.16
CA PHE A 190 2.47 15.72 -7.90
C PHE A 190 1.91 14.51 -7.14
N MET A 191 2.14 14.45 -5.81
CA MET A 191 1.58 13.41 -4.94
C MET A 191 0.05 13.37 -5.02
N GLU A 192 -0.62 14.53 -4.98
CA GLU A 192 -2.08 14.67 -5.16
C GLU A 192 -2.54 13.96 -6.44
N LYS A 193 -1.88 14.22 -7.58
CA LYS A 193 -2.21 13.59 -8.86
C LYS A 193 -2.03 12.08 -8.82
N LEU A 194 -0.91 11.60 -8.27
CA LEU A 194 -0.66 10.15 -8.15
C LEU A 194 -1.70 9.46 -7.28
N LEU A 195 -2.13 10.09 -6.18
CA LEU A 195 -3.21 9.58 -5.34
C LEU A 195 -4.52 9.51 -6.13
N ALA A 196 -4.90 10.60 -6.79
CA ALA A 196 -6.11 10.69 -7.62
C ALA A 196 -6.24 9.52 -8.62
N MET A 197 -5.12 9.18 -9.27
CA MET A 197 -5.07 8.15 -10.31
C MET A 197 -4.93 6.74 -9.77
N SER A 198 -4.50 6.60 -8.51
CA SER A 198 -4.32 5.29 -7.85
C SER A 198 -5.56 4.79 -7.11
N LEU A 199 -6.52 5.68 -6.83
CA LEU A 199 -7.77 5.32 -6.15
C LEU A 199 -8.71 4.56 -7.08
N HIS A 200 -9.18 3.41 -6.60
CA HIS A 200 -10.17 2.59 -7.28
C HIS A 200 -11.59 3.05 -6.89
N PRO A 201 -12.60 2.96 -7.79
CA PRO A 201 -13.98 3.34 -7.46
C PRO A 201 -14.63 2.59 -6.29
N THR A 202 -14.04 1.48 -5.86
CA THR A 202 -14.50 0.68 -4.71
C THR A 202 -13.80 1.05 -3.41
N ASP A 203 -12.83 1.95 -3.45
CA ASP A 203 -12.16 2.41 -2.24
C ASP A 203 -13.15 3.23 -1.42
N CYS A 204 -12.97 3.24 -0.10
CA CYS A 204 -13.81 4.03 0.80
C CYS A 204 -13.58 5.54 0.67
N TYR A 205 -12.70 5.97 -0.23
CA TYR A 205 -12.35 7.36 -0.48
C TYR A 205 -12.71 7.73 -1.91
N LYS A 206 -13.34 8.89 -2.07
CA LYS A 206 -13.59 9.49 -3.37
C LYS A 206 -12.37 10.29 -3.82
N PRO A 207 -12.15 10.43 -5.14
CA PRO A 207 -11.18 11.40 -5.65
C PRO A 207 -11.45 12.79 -5.05
N GLY A 208 -10.42 13.39 -4.44
CA GLY A 208 -10.51 14.68 -3.75
C GLY A 208 -10.64 14.60 -2.22
N ASP A 209 -11.06 13.48 -1.62
CA ASP A 209 -11.22 13.38 -0.16
C ASP A 209 -9.89 13.55 0.61
N TYR A 210 -8.76 13.35 -0.07
CA TYR A 210 -7.42 13.49 0.48
C TYR A 210 -6.85 14.92 0.39
N VAL A 211 -7.54 15.84 -0.29
CA VAL A 211 -7.11 17.25 -0.46
C VAL A 211 -6.99 17.95 0.90
N PRO A 212 -8.03 17.97 1.77
CA PRO A 212 -7.91 18.63 3.07
C PRO A 212 -6.86 17.99 3.97
N GLN A 213 -6.61 16.69 3.79
CA GLN A 213 -5.58 15.98 4.54
C GLN A 213 -4.18 16.42 4.09
N LEU A 214 -3.91 16.53 2.79
CA LEU A 214 -2.63 17.01 2.27
C LEU A 214 -2.35 18.45 2.68
N GLU A 215 -3.34 19.34 2.57
CA GLU A 215 -3.22 20.74 3.01
C GLU A 215 -2.86 20.83 4.50
N LEU A 216 -3.51 20.02 5.34
CA LEU A 216 -3.24 19.96 6.78
C LEU A 216 -1.87 19.32 7.10
N GLU A 217 -1.49 18.27 6.38
CA GLU A 217 -0.20 17.59 6.59
C GLU A 217 0.97 18.51 6.24
N TYR A 218 0.89 19.20 5.12
CA TYR A 218 2.01 20.02 4.66
C TYR A 218 1.90 21.49 5.08
N ASP A 219 0.76 21.95 5.62
CA ASP A 219 0.48 23.37 5.92
C ASP A 219 0.59 24.25 4.66
N VAL A 220 -0.19 23.88 3.63
CA VAL A 220 -0.14 24.47 2.28
C VAL A 220 -1.53 24.68 1.70
N ASP A 221 -1.63 25.59 0.72
CA ASP A 221 -2.77 25.68 -0.20
C ASP A 221 -2.47 24.82 -1.45
N LEU A 222 -3.34 23.85 -1.75
CA LEU A 222 -3.12 22.96 -2.89
C LEU A 222 -3.24 23.66 -4.25
N ASP A 223 -3.98 24.76 -4.37
CA ASP A 223 -4.05 25.54 -5.61
C ASP A 223 -2.70 26.22 -5.90
N GLU A 224 -2.01 26.71 -4.88
CA GLU A 224 -0.64 27.24 -5.01
C GLU A 224 0.35 26.12 -5.38
N CYS A 225 0.19 24.94 -4.79
CA CYS A 225 0.98 23.77 -5.13
C CYS A 225 0.80 23.40 -6.62
N HIS A 226 -0.43 23.43 -7.12
CA HIS A 226 -0.72 23.16 -8.54
C HIS A 226 -0.07 24.21 -9.47
N GLN A 227 -0.03 25.48 -9.08
CA GLN A 227 0.69 26.52 -9.82
C GLN A 227 2.20 26.24 -9.83
N ALA A 228 2.78 25.85 -8.70
CA ALA A 228 4.19 25.47 -8.61
C ALA A 228 4.51 24.26 -9.49
N LEU A 229 3.63 23.26 -9.51
CA LEU A 229 3.76 22.10 -10.40
C LEU A 229 3.72 22.50 -11.88
N GLN A 230 2.81 23.41 -12.26
CA GLN A 230 2.72 23.92 -13.63
C GLN A 230 3.96 24.72 -14.05
N ALA A 231 4.57 25.46 -13.12
CA ALA A 231 5.77 26.24 -13.36
C ALA A 231 7.06 25.41 -13.41
N SER A 232 7.03 24.15 -12.95
CA SER A 232 8.21 23.32 -12.80
C SER A 232 8.39 22.32 -13.96
N ASP A 233 9.27 22.63 -14.91
CA ASP A 233 9.62 21.75 -16.04
C ASP A 233 10.02 20.34 -15.60
N ARG A 234 10.88 20.21 -14.58
CA ARG A 234 11.33 18.91 -14.05
C ARG A 234 10.15 18.00 -13.68
N HIS A 235 9.22 18.52 -12.89
CA HIS A 235 8.04 17.78 -12.47
C HIS A 235 7.09 17.49 -13.64
N GLN A 236 6.94 18.41 -14.59
CA GLN A 236 6.14 18.18 -15.80
C GLN A 236 6.71 17.03 -16.65
N ASP A 237 8.04 16.95 -16.78
CA ASP A 237 8.72 15.87 -17.50
C ASP A 237 8.56 14.52 -16.79
N LEU A 238 8.75 14.48 -15.46
CA LEU A 238 8.50 13.27 -14.66
C LEU A 238 7.06 12.80 -14.78
N PHE A 239 6.10 13.73 -14.78
CA PHE A 239 4.68 13.40 -14.92
C PHE A 239 4.37 12.83 -16.31
N ARG A 240 4.97 13.41 -17.36
CA ARG A 240 4.82 12.94 -18.74
C ARG A 240 5.41 11.55 -18.92
N GLU A 241 6.63 11.31 -18.45
CA GLU A 241 7.28 10.00 -18.53
C GLU A 241 6.45 8.92 -17.81
N TRP A 242 5.91 9.26 -16.64
CA TRP A 242 5.02 8.38 -15.91
C TRP A 242 3.70 8.12 -16.66
N ALA A 243 3.08 9.17 -17.22
CA ALA A 243 1.83 9.06 -17.97
C ALA A 243 2.00 8.19 -19.23
N GLU A 244 3.11 8.34 -19.95
CA GLU A 244 3.48 7.50 -21.09
C GLU A 244 3.66 6.03 -20.68
N TRP A 245 4.26 5.77 -19.52
CA TRP A 245 4.37 4.42 -18.97
C TRP A 245 3.01 3.82 -18.55
N ALA A 246 2.08 4.66 -18.09
CA ALA A 246 0.75 4.25 -17.65
C ALA A 246 -0.22 4.00 -18.82
N ALA A 247 -0.10 4.76 -19.92
CA ALA A 247 -1.05 4.75 -21.04
C ALA A 247 -1.24 3.38 -21.74
N PRO A 248 -0.20 2.58 -22.03
CA PRO A 248 -0.37 1.25 -22.63
C PRO A 248 -1.12 0.27 -21.72
N ARG A 249 -1.00 0.44 -20.40
CA ARG A 249 -1.63 -0.45 -19.41
C ARG A 249 -3.11 -0.14 -19.22
N GLN A 250 -3.53 1.12 -19.39
CA GLN A 250 -4.94 1.50 -19.37
C GLN A 250 -5.72 0.99 -20.60
N ARG A 251 -5.08 0.85 -21.78
CA ARG A 251 -5.74 0.32 -22.99
C ARG A 251 -6.12 -1.16 -22.91
N LEU A 252 -5.48 -1.93 -22.02
CA LEU A 252 -5.71 -3.38 -21.87
C LEU A 252 -6.74 -3.74 -20.78
N GLY A 253 -7.27 -2.76 -20.04
CA GLY A 253 -8.25 -2.97 -18.98
C GLY A 253 -9.39 -1.96 -19.07
N VAL A 254 -10.55 -2.43 -19.54
CA VAL A 254 -11.92 -2.01 -19.18
C VAL A 254 -12.17 -0.50 -19.06
N ARG A 255 -13.13 0.02 -19.84
CA ARG A 255 -13.74 1.35 -19.71
C ARG A 255 -14.10 1.67 -18.24
N PHE A 256 -13.19 2.28 -17.49
CA PHE A 256 -13.50 2.89 -16.20
C PHE A 256 -13.81 4.36 -16.46
N GLY A 257 -15.05 4.75 -16.17
CA GLY A 257 -15.55 6.11 -16.29
C GLY A 257 -14.95 7.06 -15.25
N LEU A 258 -13.63 7.17 -15.22
CA LEU A 258 -12.99 8.32 -14.60
C LEU A 258 -13.32 9.56 -15.45
N PRO A 259 -13.53 10.74 -14.83
CA PRO A 259 -13.62 11.99 -15.57
C PRO A 259 -12.33 12.12 -16.37
N TRP A 260 -12.47 12.12 -17.70
CA TRP A 260 -11.36 12.15 -18.62
C TRP A 260 -10.60 13.46 -18.43
N TYR A 261 -9.45 13.41 -17.77
CA TYR A 261 -8.43 14.43 -17.94
C TYR A 261 -7.93 14.28 -19.37
N TYR A 262 -8.46 15.09 -20.29
CA TYR A 262 -7.96 15.13 -21.66
C TYR A 262 -6.51 15.61 -21.62
N PHE A 263 -5.58 14.68 -21.82
CA PHE A 263 -4.22 15.01 -22.23
C PHE A 263 -4.30 15.52 -23.66
N ASN A 264 -4.17 16.84 -23.83
CA ASN A 264 -4.00 17.41 -25.15
C ASN A 264 -2.53 17.17 -25.56
N PRO A 265 -2.23 16.55 -26.72
CA PRO A 265 -0.86 16.28 -27.16
C PRO A 265 0.03 17.53 -27.33
N GLY A 266 -0.49 18.74 -27.08
CA GLY A 266 0.25 20.00 -26.99
C GLY A 266 0.66 20.45 -25.58
N GLY A 267 0.55 19.60 -24.55
CA GLY A 267 1.12 19.89 -23.21
C GLY A 267 0.39 20.96 -22.38
N LYS A 268 -0.80 21.41 -22.79
CA LYS A 268 -1.62 22.35 -22.00
C LYS A 268 -2.72 21.59 -21.25
N PHE A 269 -2.73 21.75 -19.92
CA PHE A 269 -3.81 21.27 -19.07
C PHE A 269 -5.08 22.11 -19.29
N LEU A 270 -6.22 21.45 -19.43
CA LEU A 270 -7.52 22.09 -19.25
C LEU A 270 -7.81 22.09 -17.74
N HIS A 271 -8.08 23.26 -17.17
CA HIS A 271 -8.44 23.39 -15.75
C HIS A 271 -9.61 22.45 -15.40
N PRO A 272 -9.63 21.86 -14.19
CA PRO A 272 -10.83 21.22 -13.69
C PRO A 272 -11.95 22.26 -13.61
N ILE A 273 -13.14 21.86 -14.06
CA ILE A 273 -14.37 22.62 -13.86
C ILE A 273 -14.49 22.84 -12.34
N LYS A 274 -14.49 24.10 -11.90
CA LYS A 274 -14.73 24.49 -10.52
C LYS A 274 -16.00 23.78 -10.04
N TYR A 275 -15.87 22.87 -9.07
CA TYR A 275 -17.01 22.40 -8.30
C TYR A 275 -17.61 23.61 -7.58
N GLY A 276 -18.70 24.14 -8.12
CA GLY A 276 -19.37 25.29 -7.54
C GLY A 276 -19.87 24.96 -6.14
N ARG A 277 -19.47 25.77 -5.16
CA ARG A 277 -20.21 25.91 -3.90
C ARG A 277 -21.64 26.30 -4.27
N ILE A 278 -22.60 25.45 -3.95
CA ILE A 278 -23.99 25.87 -3.82
C ILE A 278 -24.00 26.80 -2.62
N LEU A 279 -24.07 28.11 -2.87
CA LEU A 279 -24.49 29.06 -1.87
C LEU A 279 -26.01 28.99 -1.83
N ASP A 280 -26.55 28.48 -0.73
CA ASP A 280 -27.94 28.65 -0.37
C ASP A 280 -28.20 30.16 -0.24
N ASN A 281 -28.96 30.72 -1.17
CA ASN A 281 -29.60 32.01 -0.97
C ASN A 281 -31.05 31.72 -0.55
N GLU A 282 -31.29 31.83 0.75
CA GLU A 282 -32.61 32.15 1.27
C GLU A 282 -32.89 33.63 1.03
N SER A 283 -33.93 33.90 0.22
CA SER A 283 -34.72 35.12 0.24
C SER A 283 -36.09 34.82 -0.35
#